data_AF-A0A1A6GHU2-F1
#
_entry.id   AF-A0A1A6GHU2-F1
#
_cell.length_a   1.000
_cell.length_b   1.000
_cell.length_c   1.000
_cell.angle_alpha   90.00
_cell.angle_beta   90.00
_cell.angle_gamma   90.00
#
_symmetry.space_group_name_H-M   'P 1'
#
loop_
_entity.id
_entity.type
_entity.pdbx_description
1 polymer ?
#
loop_
_entity_poly.entity_id
_entity_poly.type
_entity_poly.pdbx_seq_one_letter_code
_entity_poly.pdbx_strand_id
1 'polypeptide(L)'
;FGKAIIKKYRPNVYAETLNNGSGVKFKEFIYYLLDAHRPVGMDIHWERVSKLCYPCLINYDFVGKFESLEEDANYFLQLIGAPKELKFPNFKDRHSSDERTSAQ
;
A
#
# COMPACT_ATOMS: atom_id res chain seq x y z
N PHE A 1 -14.20 -2.85 -6.98
CA PHE A 1 -13.73 -1.65 -7.69
C PHE A 1 -13.83 -1.76 -9.22
N GLY A 2 -13.23 -2.77 -9.86
CA GLY A 2 -13.04 -2.80 -11.33
C GLY A 2 -14.28 -2.58 -12.20
N LYS A 3 -15.42 -3.23 -11.89
CA LYS A 3 -16.69 -3.02 -12.61
C LYS A 3 -17.11 -1.54 -12.66
N ALA A 4 -17.02 -0.85 -11.53
CA ALA A 4 -17.43 0.55 -11.41
C ALA A 4 -16.47 1.50 -12.15
N ILE A 5 -15.17 1.19 -12.11
CA ILE A 5 -14.14 1.94 -12.86
C ILE A 5 -14.39 1.80 -14.36
N ILE A 6 -14.50 0.57 -14.86
CA ILE A 6 -14.71 0.29 -16.29
C ILE A 6 -16.01 0.95 -16.77
N LYS A 7 -17.11 0.79 -16.01
CA LYS A 7 -18.41 1.38 -16.35
C LYS A 7 -18.37 2.90 -16.50
N LYS A 8 -17.53 3.60 -15.73
CA LYS A 8 -17.46 5.07 -15.74
C LYS A 8 -16.49 5.63 -16.78
N TYR A 9 -15.31 5.03 -16.94
CA TYR A 9 -14.22 5.64 -17.71
C TYR A 9 -13.96 5.00 -19.07
N ARG A 10 -14.62 3.88 -19.39
CA ARG A 10 -14.45 3.19 -20.67
C ARG A 10 -15.69 3.35 -21.55
N PRO A 11 -15.57 3.92 -22.76
CA PRO A 11 -16.66 3.92 -23.73
C PRO A 11 -16.85 2.53 -24.35
N ASN A 12 -18.08 2.19 -24.73
CA ASN A 12 -18.44 0.98 -25.49
C ASN A 12 -17.96 -0.34 -24.85
N VAL A 13 -18.34 -0.57 -23.59
CA VAL A 13 -17.93 -1.76 -22.84
C VAL A 13 -18.80 -2.97 -23.21
N TYR A 14 -18.17 -4.10 -23.53
CA TYR A 14 -18.87 -5.38 -23.70
C TYR A 14 -19.48 -5.87 -22.37
N ALA A 15 -20.67 -6.47 -22.43
CA ALA A 15 -21.41 -6.93 -21.25
C ALA A 15 -20.59 -7.89 -20.35
N GLU A 16 -19.77 -8.74 -20.95
CA GLU A 16 -18.93 -9.71 -20.23
C GLU A 16 -17.87 -9.03 -19.34
N THR A 17 -17.26 -7.93 -19.80
CA THR A 17 -16.28 -7.16 -19.02
C THR A 17 -16.92 -6.48 -17.81
N LEU A 18 -18.20 -6.10 -17.91
CA LEU A 18 -18.95 -5.54 -16.79
C LEU A 18 -19.33 -6.61 -15.75
N ASN A 19 -19.40 -7.88 -16.16
CA ASN A 19 -19.79 -8.99 -15.27
C ASN A 19 -18.68 -9.44 -14.32
N ASN A 20 -17.41 -9.42 -14.73
CA ASN A 20 -16.29 -9.79 -13.86
C ASN A 20 -15.49 -8.57 -13.37
N GLY A 21 -15.49 -7.45 -14.09
CA GLY A 21 -14.73 -6.25 -13.75
C GLY A 21 -13.22 -6.40 -13.87
N SER A 22 -12.74 -7.44 -14.57
CA SER A 22 -11.33 -7.65 -14.84
C SER A 22 -10.86 -6.77 -16.01
N GLY A 23 -9.54 -6.60 -16.15
CA GLY A 23 -8.97 -5.84 -17.27
C GLY A 23 -9.15 -4.32 -17.16
N VAL A 24 -9.26 -3.78 -15.93
CA VAL A 24 -9.11 -2.34 -15.69
C VAL A 24 -7.74 -1.90 -16.18
N LYS A 25 -7.68 -0.87 -17.02
CA LYS A 25 -6.41 -0.30 -17.47
C LYS A 25 -5.86 0.60 -16.37
N PHE A 26 -4.54 0.65 -16.24
CA PHE A 26 -3.87 1.50 -15.24
C PHE A 26 -4.35 2.96 -15.32
N LYS A 27 -4.46 3.52 -16.53
CA LYS A 27 -4.97 4.90 -16.74
C LYS A 27 -6.40 5.10 -16.20
N GLU A 28 -7.28 4.13 -16.37
CA GLU A 28 -8.66 4.20 -15.85
C GLU A 28 -8.67 4.14 -14.32
N PHE A 29 -7.79 3.33 -13.74
CA PHE A 29 -7.58 3.30 -12.30
C PHE A 29 -7.05 4.64 -11.76
N ILE A 30 -6.08 5.26 -12.43
CA ILE A 30 -5.60 6.60 -12.05
C ILE A 30 -6.71 7.64 -12.12
N TYR A 31 -7.52 7.66 -13.18
CA TYR A 31 -8.68 8.55 -13.26
C TYR A 31 -9.66 8.32 -12.11
N TYR A 32 -9.90 7.07 -11.72
CA TYR A 32 -10.71 6.75 -10.54
C TYR A 32 -10.15 7.34 -9.24
N LEU A 33 -8.83 7.29 -9.03
CA LEU A 33 -8.20 7.84 -7.83
C LEU A 33 -8.30 9.37 -7.77
N LEU A 34 -8.28 10.04 -8.93
CA LEU A 34 -8.33 11.49 -9.02
C LEU A 34 -9.75 12.07 -9.04
N ASP A 35 -10.77 11.26 -9.34
CA ASP A 35 -12.15 11.73 -9.48
C ASP A 35 -12.85 11.99 -8.13
N ALA A 36 -13.21 13.24 -7.87
CA ALA A 36 -13.96 13.66 -6.70
C ALA A 36 -15.39 13.07 -6.65
N HIS A 37 -15.97 12.72 -7.80
CA HIS A 37 -17.30 12.14 -7.95
C HIS A 37 -17.22 10.64 -8.31
N ARG A 38 -16.14 9.97 -7.91
CA ARG A 38 -15.95 8.53 -8.12
C ARG A 38 -17.18 7.72 -7.70
N PRO A 39 -17.52 6.66 -8.47
CA PRO A 39 -18.78 5.91 -8.29
C PRO A 39 -18.78 5.01 -7.05
N VAL A 40 -17.61 4.73 -6.48
CA VAL A 40 -17.40 3.94 -5.27
C VAL A 40 -16.39 4.71 -4.41
N GLY A 41 -16.44 4.55 -3.08
CA GLY A 41 -15.51 5.20 -2.16
C GLY A 41 -14.03 4.82 -2.37
N MET A 42 -13.15 5.48 -1.63
CA MET A 42 -11.72 5.18 -1.66
C MET A 42 -11.39 4.05 -0.67
N ASP A 43 -10.65 3.05 -1.12
CA ASP A 43 -10.04 2.08 -0.22
C ASP A 43 -8.81 2.70 0.45
N ILE A 44 -8.52 2.32 1.69
CA ILE A 44 -7.39 2.85 2.44
C ILE A 44 -6.04 2.64 1.72
N HIS A 45 -5.88 1.57 0.92
CA HIS A 45 -4.64 1.30 0.20
C HIS A 45 -4.33 2.33 -0.89
N TRP A 46 -5.33 3.10 -1.35
CA TRP A 46 -5.18 4.12 -2.39
C TRP A 46 -5.54 5.53 -1.90
N GLU A 47 -5.82 5.69 -0.60
CA GLU A 47 -6.08 6.99 -0.02
C GLU A 47 -4.77 7.78 0.15
N ARG A 48 -4.89 9.09 0.18
CA ARG A 48 -3.73 9.99 0.32
C ARG A 48 -3.08 9.81 1.69
N VAL A 49 -1.75 9.71 1.70
CA VAL A 49 -0.93 9.68 2.93
C VAL A 49 -1.25 10.86 3.85
N SER A 50 -1.54 12.03 3.29
CA SER A 50 -1.90 13.22 4.09
C SER A 50 -3.16 13.04 4.94
N LYS A 51 -4.06 12.13 4.54
CA LYS A 51 -5.30 11.83 5.26
C LYS A 51 -5.19 10.61 6.17
N LEU A 52 -4.31 9.66 5.85
CA LEU A 52 -4.10 8.47 6.68
C LEU A 52 -3.15 8.76 7.84
N CYS A 53 -2.06 9.48 7.56
CA CYS A 53 -0.96 9.69 8.51
C CYS A 53 -0.90 11.13 9.02
N TYR A 54 -1.61 12.09 8.42
CA TYR A 54 -1.58 13.50 8.84
C TYR A 54 -0.17 14.03 9.14
N PRO A 55 0.82 13.86 8.23
CA PRO A 55 2.23 14.14 8.50
C PRO A 55 2.53 15.61 8.79
N CYS A 56 1.61 16.52 8.45
CA CYS A 56 1.73 17.95 8.78
C CYS A 56 1.11 18.32 10.13
N LEU A 57 0.29 17.45 10.73
CA LEU A 57 -0.44 17.74 11.97
C LEU A 57 0.08 16.93 13.16
N ILE A 58 0.65 15.76 12.91
CA ILE A 58 1.28 14.93 13.94
C ILE A 58 2.78 15.16 13.89
N ASN A 59 3.35 15.54 15.03
CA ASN A 59 4.79 15.65 15.20
C ASN A 59 5.36 14.26 15.44
N TYR A 60 5.73 13.57 14.36
CA TYR A 60 6.36 12.26 14.43
C TYR A 60 7.81 12.38 14.89
N ASP A 61 8.17 11.65 15.93
CA ASP A 61 9.57 11.50 16.35
C ASP A 61 10.38 10.62 15.38
N PHE A 62 9.69 9.80 14.58
CA PHE A 62 10.30 8.90 13.60
C PHE A 62 9.36 8.61 12.42
N VAL A 63 9.91 8.60 11.21
CA VAL A 63 9.22 8.20 9.96
C VAL A 63 10.11 7.22 9.20
N GLY A 64 9.70 5.95 9.16
CA GLY A 64 10.41 4.89 8.45
C GLY A 64 9.92 4.68 7.01
N LYS A 65 10.75 4.04 6.18
CA LYS A 65 10.50 3.66 4.79
C LYS A 65 10.53 2.15 4.63
N PHE A 66 9.72 1.63 3.70
CA PHE A 66 9.72 0.19 3.42
C PHE A 66 10.99 -0.25 2.69
N GLU A 67 11.57 0.64 1.87
CA GLU A 67 12.77 0.41 1.09
C GLU A 67 14.02 0.26 1.96
N SER A 68 14.07 0.94 3.10
CA SER A 68 15.15 0.85 4.10
C SER A 68 14.68 0.22 5.41
N LEU A 69 13.65 -0.64 5.37
CA LEU A 69 12.97 -1.13 6.57
C LEU A 69 13.90 -1.73 7.63
N GLU A 70 14.89 -2.54 7.23
CA GLU A 70 15.82 -3.16 8.18
C GLU A 70 16.68 -2.11 8.89
N GLU A 71 17.23 -1.15 8.15
CA GLU A 71 18.03 -0.05 8.68
C GLU A 71 17.18 0.84 9.59
N ASP A 72 16.02 1.27 9.09
CA ASP A 72 15.08 2.15 9.77
C ASP A 72 14.56 1.52 11.08
N ALA A 73 14.21 0.23 11.07
CA ALA A 73 13.76 -0.47 12.27
C ALA A 73 14.90 -0.65 13.28
N ASN A 74 16.11 -0.98 12.83
CA ASN A 74 17.27 -1.10 13.72
C ASN A 74 17.66 0.25 14.33
N TYR A 75 17.52 1.35 13.58
CA TYR A 75 17.70 2.71 14.10
C TYR A 75 16.61 3.04 15.12
N PHE A 76 15.34 2.75 14.82
CA PHE A 76 14.23 2.99 15.74
C PHE A 76 14.41 2.25 17.08
N LEU A 77 14.87 1.00 17.05
CA LEU A 77 15.20 0.24 18.26
C LEU A 77 16.27 0.93 19.12
N GLN A 78 17.29 1.50 18.49
CA GLN A 78 18.32 2.27 19.22
C GLN A 78 17.75 3.57 19.78
N LEU A 79 16.90 4.26 19.00
CA LEU A 79 16.27 5.52 19.39
C LEU A 79 15.43 5.38 20.66
N ILE A 80 14.72 4.26 20.83
CA ILE A 80 13.89 3.99 22.02
C ILE A 80 14.67 3.36 23.18
N GLY A 81 15.99 3.18 23.04
CA GLY A 81 16.84 2.58 24.08
C GLY A 81 16.64 1.07 24.27
N ALA A 82 16.23 0.35 23.22
CA ALA A 82 16.11 -1.10 23.29
C ALA A 82 17.48 -1.80 23.52
N PRO A 83 17.51 -3.03 24.06
CA PRO A 83 18.74 -3.80 24.22
C PRO A 83 19.54 -3.89 22.92
N LYS A 84 20.87 -3.83 23.01
CA LYS A 84 21.74 -3.78 21.82
C LYS A 84 21.67 -5.05 20.97
N GLU A 85 21.31 -6.15 21.60
CA GLU A 85 21.16 -7.49 21.03
C GLU A 85 19.82 -7.65 20.29
N LEU A 86 18.82 -6.79 20.58
CA LEU A 86 17.56 -6.79 19.85
C LEU A 86 17.77 -6.09 18.50
N LYS A 87 17.59 -6.86 17.42
CA LYS A 87 17.71 -6.38 16.04
C LYS A 87 16.44 -6.68 15.26
N PHE A 88 16.18 -5.86 14.25
CA PHE A 88 15.19 -6.20 13.25
C PHE A 88 15.60 -7.51 12.57
N PRO A 89 14.69 -8.49 12.47
CA PRO A 89 14.99 -9.78 11.89
C PRO A 89 15.29 -9.70 10.39
N ASN A 90 16.28 -10.48 9.95
CA ASN A 90 16.59 -10.68 8.54
C ASN A 90 15.61 -11.69 7.93
N PHE A 91 14.32 -11.32 7.81
CA PHE A 91 13.34 -12.20 7.20
C PHE A 91 13.59 -12.31 5.70
N LYS A 92 13.90 -13.53 5.24
CA LYS A 92 13.88 -13.93 3.82
C LYS A 92 12.47 -14.30 3.33
N ASP A 93 11.42 -14.06 4.11
CA ASP A 93 10.07 -14.57 3.83
C ASP A 93 9.27 -13.72 2.81
N ARG A 94 9.93 -12.84 2.04
CA ARG A 94 9.26 -11.94 1.07
C ARG A 94 9.31 -12.44 -0.37
N HIS A 95 10.16 -13.41 -0.66
CA HIS A 95 10.12 -14.16 -1.91
C HIS A 95 9.47 -15.51 -1.64
N SER A 96 8.42 -15.85 -2.38
CA SER A 96 7.73 -17.15 -2.24
C SER A 96 8.63 -18.36 -2.52
N SER A 97 9.81 -18.13 -3.11
CA SER A 97 10.85 -19.11 -3.44
C SER A 97 11.89 -19.30 -2.34
N ASP A 98 11.94 -18.41 -1.35
CA ASP A 98 12.99 -18.44 -0.34
C ASP A 98 12.60 -19.37 0.81
N GLU A 99 13.57 -20.12 1.33
CA GLU A 99 13.36 -20.97 2.51
C GLU A 99 12.99 -20.09 3.72
N ARG A 100 11.85 -20.42 4.34
CA ARG A 100 11.34 -19.69 5.50
C ARG A 100 12.33 -19.81 6.66
N THR A 101 12.68 -18.67 7.23
CA THR A 101 13.57 -18.61 8.39
C THR A 101 12.83 -18.81 9.72
N SER A 102 11.49 -18.80 9.70
CA SER A 102 10.65 -19.09 10.86
C SER A 102 10.49 -20.60 11.08
N ALA A 103 11.54 -21.27 11.54
CA ALA A 103 11.46 -22.61 12.11
C ALA A 103 12.37 -22.71 13.35
N GLN A 104 11.97 -22.00 14.40
CA GLN A 104 12.23 -22.37 15.78
C GLN A 104 11.08 -21.90 16.65
#